data_AF-A0A931SEP6-F1
#
_entry.id   AF-A0A931SEP6-F1
#
_cell.length_a   1.000
_cell.length_b   1.000
_cell.length_c   1.000
_cell.angle_alpha   90.00
_cell.angle_beta   90.00
_cell.angle_gamma   90.00
#
_symmetry.space_group_name_H-M   'P 1'
#
loop_
_entity.id
_entity.type
_entity.pdbx_description
1 polymer ?
#
loop_
_entity_poly.entity_id
_entity_poly.type
_entity_poly.pdbx_seq_one_letter_code
_entity_poly.pdbx_strand_id
1 'polypeptide(L)'
;MGIVQPPWVSKKWFMSCPFNYCDHFGDKEELALMCKICKEEIQRLERYKKEGKDPYAWENVFKDMAKDMALAMAMLEKQAKEMGIDLESLPDEPEPEKPRFERSKIYKIVWKYGEKVEKILKDLEYIPTNSNIQLLRKAVDALSHSRSYVVVKTWRALSSCWEEKHDRFDLELADSKTSAMFAYMAVERNAKALKRLAKHKPLLLLRPRFLKLASVSEKLTELIRDEFFPFDNLILDEFGVDSYNKAFR
;
A
#
# COMPACT_ATOMS: atom_id res chain seq x y z
N MET A 1 -5.85 2.95 -5.95
CA MET A 1 -4.59 3.24 -5.24
C MET A 1 -3.64 3.82 -6.26
N GLY A 2 -3.86 5.11 -6.48
CA GLY A 2 -3.08 5.90 -7.41
C GLY A 2 -1.84 6.48 -6.74
N ILE A 3 -1.46 7.69 -7.08
CA ILE A 3 -0.37 8.40 -6.42
C ILE A 3 -1.00 9.33 -5.38
N VAL A 4 -0.62 9.16 -4.11
CA VAL A 4 -1.19 9.90 -2.98
C VAL A 4 -0.12 10.80 -2.40
N GLN A 5 -0.39 12.11 -2.32
CA GLN A 5 0.50 13.01 -1.60
C GLN A 5 0.05 13.08 -0.12
N PRO A 6 0.89 12.65 0.85
CA PRO A 6 0.54 12.80 2.26
C PRO A 6 0.45 14.29 2.67
N PRO A 7 -0.47 14.67 3.57
CA PRO A 7 -0.67 16.08 3.96
C PRO A 7 0.57 16.76 4.57
N TRP A 8 1.42 15.98 5.25
CA TRP A 8 2.65 16.45 5.88
C TRP A 8 3.85 16.50 4.91
N VAL A 9 3.68 16.09 3.65
CA VAL A 9 4.74 16.08 2.64
C VAL A 9 4.54 17.24 1.68
N SER A 10 5.56 18.11 1.56
CA SER A 10 5.49 19.24 0.62
C SER A 10 5.39 18.76 -0.83
N LYS A 11 4.63 19.49 -1.66
CA LYS A 11 4.46 19.16 -3.09
C LYS A 11 5.80 19.12 -3.84
N LYS A 12 6.72 20.03 -3.48
CA LYS A 12 8.05 20.08 -4.08
C LYS A 12 8.84 18.81 -3.79
N TRP A 13 8.87 18.37 -2.53
CA TRP A 13 9.56 17.14 -2.13
C TRP A 13 8.90 15.93 -2.80
N PHE A 14 7.57 15.83 -2.72
CA PHE A 14 6.80 14.74 -3.32
C PHE A 14 7.10 14.55 -4.81
N MET A 15 7.11 15.63 -5.59
CA MET A 15 7.40 15.57 -7.03
C MET A 15 8.86 15.31 -7.36
N SER A 16 9.78 15.50 -6.39
CA SER A 16 11.22 15.24 -6.56
C SER A 16 11.62 13.82 -6.15
N CYS A 17 10.76 13.09 -5.44
CA CYS A 17 11.07 11.75 -4.99
C CYS A 17 11.20 10.76 -6.15
N PRO A 18 12.22 9.89 -6.15
CA PRO A 18 12.35 8.83 -7.16
C PRO A 18 11.20 7.81 -7.07
N PHE A 19 10.58 7.71 -5.89
CA PHE A 19 9.44 6.85 -5.62
C PHE A 19 8.33 7.73 -5.03
N ASN A 20 7.27 7.97 -5.80
CA ASN A 20 6.07 8.55 -5.22
C ASN A 20 5.36 7.48 -4.41
N TYR A 21 4.63 7.89 -3.38
CA TYR A 21 3.69 7.07 -2.60
C TYR A 21 2.56 6.53 -3.52
N CYS A 22 2.92 5.56 -4.35
CA CYS A 22 2.07 4.89 -5.33
C CYS A 22 1.72 3.51 -4.78
N ASP A 23 0.44 3.24 -4.72
CA ASP A 23 -0.07 2.04 -4.08
C ASP A 23 -0.71 1.06 -5.06
N HIS A 24 -0.43 1.17 -6.37
CA HIS A 24 -0.69 0.22 -7.47
C HIS A 24 -2.14 -0.05 -7.92
N PHE A 25 -3.19 0.48 -7.28
CA PHE A 25 -4.58 0.25 -7.72
C PHE A 25 -5.14 1.42 -8.54
N GLY A 26 -4.29 2.24 -9.17
CA GLY A 26 -4.68 3.27 -10.13
C GLY A 26 -4.45 2.78 -11.55
N ASP A 27 -4.86 3.59 -12.52
CA ASP A 27 -4.56 3.29 -13.93
C ASP A 27 -3.05 3.43 -14.18
N LYS A 28 -2.37 2.35 -14.57
CA LYS A 28 -0.90 2.38 -14.73
C LYS A 28 -0.45 3.41 -15.77
N GLU A 29 -1.22 3.64 -16.82
CA GLU A 29 -0.89 4.60 -17.87
C GLU A 29 -1.04 6.03 -17.36
N GLU A 30 -2.14 6.33 -16.65
CA GLU A 30 -2.29 7.64 -15.99
C GLU A 30 -1.19 7.84 -14.95
N LEU A 31 -0.93 6.85 -14.09
CA LEU A 31 0.08 6.94 -13.04
C LEU A 31 1.50 7.15 -13.60
N ALA A 32 1.81 6.61 -14.78
CA ALA A 32 3.11 6.82 -15.42
C ALA A 32 3.39 8.28 -15.81
N LEU A 33 2.37 9.16 -15.85
CA LEU A 33 2.56 10.60 -16.04
C LEU A 33 3.25 11.27 -14.86
N MET A 34 3.18 10.68 -13.67
CA MET A 34 3.71 11.26 -12.43
C MET A 34 4.68 10.33 -11.67
N CYS A 35 4.48 9.01 -11.72
CA CYS A 35 5.32 8.03 -11.02
C CYS A 35 6.39 7.44 -11.93
N LYS A 36 7.64 7.63 -11.53
CA LYS A 36 8.82 7.08 -12.22
C LYS A 36 8.77 5.55 -12.32
N ILE A 37 8.40 4.85 -11.24
CA ILE A 37 8.30 3.38 -11.24
C ILE A 37 7.27 2.89 -12.26
N CYS A 38 6.08 3.50 -12.30
CA CYS A 38 5.04 3.13 -13.27
C CYS A 38 5.50 3.38 -14.70
N LYS A 39 6.19 4.51 -14.93
CA LYS A 39 6.78 4.84 -16.23
C LYS A 39 7.84 3.83 -16.65
N GLU A 40 8.76 3.47 -15.77
CA GLU A 40 9.82 2.50 -16.03
C GLU A 40 9.26 1.09 -16.29
N GLU A 41 8.20 0.69 -15.58
CA GLU A 41 7.50 -0.58 -15.82
C GLU A 41 6.82 -0.60 -17.19
N ILE A 42 6.13 0.47 -17.61
CA ILE A 42 5.57 0.56 -18.96
C ILE A 42 6.67 0.45 -20.02
N GLN A 43 7.76 1.21 -19.85
CA GLN A 43 8.90 1.17 -20.77
C GLN A 43 9.55 -0.22 -20.82
N ARG A 44 9.62 -0.91 -19.67
CA ARG A 44 10.10 -2.29 -19.57
C ARG A 44 9.20 -3.24 -20.36
N LEU A 45 7.89 -3.19 -20.16
CA LEU A 45 6.93 -4.03 -20.90
C LEU A 45 6.98 -3.77 -22.40
N GLU A 46 7.09 -2.50 -22.82
CA GLU A 46 7.24 -2.13 -24.24
C GLU A 46 8.54 -2.66 -24.85
N ARG A 47 9.65 -2.59 -24.12
CA ARG A 47 10.94 -3.12 -24.56
C ARG A 47 10.86 -4.63 -24.80
N TYR A 48 10.35 -5.39 -23.83
CA TYR A 48 10.20 -6.84 -23.98
C TYR A 48 9.24 -7.23 -25.10
N LYS A 49 8.15 -6.48 -25.27
CA LYS A 49 7.22 -6.64 -26.40
C LYS A 49 7.90 -6.43 -27.75
N LYS A 50 8.75 -5.39 -27.89
CA LYS A 50 9.52 -5.13 -29.11
C LYS A 50 10.55 -6.22 -29.39
N GLU A 51 11.12 -6.81 -28.34
CA GLU A 51 12.07 -7.93 -28.44
C GLU A 51 11.40 -9.29 -28.68
N GLY A 52 10.07 -9.37 -28.68
CA GLY A 52 9.33 -10.64 -28.84
C GLY A 52 9.51 -11.60 -27.67
N LYS A 53 9.88 -11.09 -26.49
CA LYS A 53 10.15 -11.87 -25.27
C LYS A 53 9.05 -11.68 -24.25
N ASP A 54 8.81 -12.72 -23.45
CA ASP A 54 7.91 -12.64 -22.30
C ASP A 54 8.60 -11.90 -21.13
N PRO A 55 8.12 -10.71 -20.72
CA PRO A 55 8.69 -9.99 -19.58
C PRO A 55 8.50 -10.73 -18.24
N TYR A 56 7.63 -11.73 -18.16
CA TYR A 56 7.37 -12.49 -16.95
C TYR A 56 8.10 -13.84 -16.90
N ALA A 57 8.87 -14.19 -17.95
CA ALA A 57 9.78 -15.31 -17.90
C ALA A 57 10.85 -15.08 -16.83
N TRP A 58 11.09 -16.07 -15.97
CA TRP A 58 12.01 -15.97 -14.82
C TRP A 58 13.39 -15.44 -15.20
N GLU A 59 13.93 -15.88 -16.34
CA GLU A 59 15.22 -15.41 -16.86
C GLU A 59 15.26 -13.89 -17.05
N ASN A 60 14.18 -13.31 -17.58
CA ASN A 60 14.06 -11.88 -17.81
C ASN A 60 13.84 -11.12 -16.49
N VAL A 61 13.03 -11.67 -15.59
CA VAL A 61 12.81 -11.12 -14.24
C VAL A 61 14.12 -11.04 -13.46
N PHE A 62 14.92 -12.11 -13.43
CA PHE A 62 16.21 -12.12 -12.74
C PHE A 62 17.21 -11.16 -13.37
N LYS A 63 17.20 -11.03 -14.70
CA LYS A 63 18.04 -10.06 -15.40
C LYS A 63 17.73 -8.62 -15.00
N ASP A 64 16.46 -8.25 -14.97
CA ASP A 64 16.04 -6.91 -14.55
C ASP A 64 16.37 -6.68 -13.07
N MET A 65 16.09 -7.66 -12.20
CA MET A 65 16.40 -7.57 -10.76
C MET A 65 17.90 -7.38 -10.49
N ALA A 66 18.76 -8.12 -11.19
CA ALA A 66 20.21 -7.97 -11.03
C ALA A 66 20.69 -6.57 -11.43
N LYS A 67 20.10 -6.00 -12.49
CA LYS A 67 20.39 -4.64 -12.93
C LYS A 67 19.95 -3.60 -11.89
N ASP A 68 18.75 -3.74 -11.34
CA ASP A 68 18.21 -2.80 -10.34
C ASP A 68 19.01 -2.85 -9.04
N MET A 69 19.44 -4.04 -8.60
CA MET A 69 20.31 -4.21 -7.45
C MET A 69 21.69 -3.57 -7.66
N ALA A 70 22.29 -3.73 -8.85
CA ALA A 70 23.55 -3.08 -9.16
C ALA A 70 23.43 -1.54 -9.15
N LEU A 71 22.32 -0.99 -9.64
CA LEU A 71 22.03 0.44 -9.58
C LEU A 71 21.88 0.92 -8.13
N ALA A 72 21.16 0.18 -7.29
CA ALA A 72 21.00 0.52 -5.88
C ALA A 72 22.34 0.51 -5.13
N MET A 73 23.18 -0.51 -5.35
CA MET A 73 24.53 -0.59 -4.76
C MET A 73 25.40 0.60 -5.16
N ALA A 74 25.42 0.96 -6.45
CA ALA A 74 26.18 2.11 -6.92
C ALA A 74 25.70 3.44 -6.31
N MET A 75 24.39 3.57 -6.03
CA MET A 75 23.84 4.73 -5.33
C MET A 75 24.29 4.77 -3.85
N LEU A 76 24.28 3.63 -3.17
CA LEU A 76 24.72 3.50 -1.78
C LEU A 76 26.22 3.81 -1.63
N GLU A 77 27.07 3.22 -2.48
CA GLU A 77 28.51 3.48 -2.49
C GLU A 77 28.83 4.97 -2.70
N LYS A 78 28.09 5.61 -3.62
CA LYS A 78 28.23 7.04 -3.87
C LYS A 78 27.87 7.87 -2.65
N GLN A 79 26.75 7.57 -1.99
CA GLN A 79 26.32 8.28 -0.78
C GLN A 79 27.28 8.06 0.39
N ALA A 80 27.73 6.82 0.60
CA ALA A 80 28.71 6.50 1.63
C ALA A 80 30.00 7.30 1.45
N LYS A 81 30.51 7.39 0.21
CA LYS A 81 31.67 8.22 -0.13
C LYS A 81 31.43 9.71 0.13
N GLU A 82 30.27 10.24 -0.24
CA GLU A 82 29.88 11.64 0.00
C GLU A 82 29.79 11.95 1.50
N MET A 83 29.39 10.97 2.32
CA MET A 83 29.27 11.08 3.77
C MET A 83 30.55 10.73 4.53
N GLY A 84 31.61 10.29 3.84
CA GLY A 84 32.85 9.82 4.45
C GLY A 84 32.68 8.53 5.28
N ILE A 85 31.65 7.73 4.97
CA ILE A 85 31.37 6.46 5.63
C ILE A 85 32.13 5.35 4.89
N ASP A 86 32.90 4.56 5.62
CA ASP A 86 33.51 3.34 5.12
C ASP A 86 32.61 2.15 5.44
N LEU A 87 31.91 1.66 4.41
CA LEU A 87 30.95 0.56 4.49
C LEU A 87 31.58 -0.76 4.97
N GLU A 88 32.88 -0.97 4.74
CA GLU A 88 33.59 -2.20 5.14
C GLU A 88 33.99 -2.17 6.62
N SER A 89 33.91 -1.01 7.27
CA SER A 89 34.39 -0.78 8.63
C SER A 89 33.29 -0.50 9.65
N LEU A 90 32.02 -0.55 9.23
CA LEU A 90 30.89 -0.28 10.11
C LEU A 90 30.83 -1.35 11.21
N PRO A 91 30.83 -0.94 12.50
CA PRO A 91 30.65 -1.89 13.59
C PRO A 91 29.25 -2.48 13.52
N ASP A 92 29.12 -3.76 13.87
CA ASP A 92 27.81 -4.35 14.14
C ASP A 92 27.21 -3.66 15.38
N GLU A 93 26.33 -2.68 15.16
CA GLU A 93 25.55 -2.10 16.25
C GLU A 93 24.47 -3.09 16.66
N PRO A 94 24.36 -3.45 17.96
CA PRO A 94 23.27 -4.29 18.41
C PRO A 94 21.95 -3.55 18.17
N GLU A 95 21.08 -4.14 17.35
CA GLU A 95 19.75 -3.56 17.14
C GLU A 95 19.06 -3.38 18.50
N PRO A 96 18.59 -2.17 18.82
CA PRO A 96 17.90 -1.95 20.08
C PRO A 96 16.65 -2.83 20.13
N GLU A 97 16.40 -3.47 21.28
CA GLU A 97 15.31 -4.44 21.43
C GLU A 97 13.95 -3.76 21.19
N LYS A 98 13.36 -4.00 20.01
CA LYS A 98 12.07 -3.43 19.65
C LYS A 98 10.94 -4.04 20.49
N PRO A 99 9.93 -3.26 20.90
CA PRO A 99 8.73 -3.80 21.51
C PRO A 99 8.06 -4.85 20.62
N ARG A 100 7.44 -5.85 21.23
CA ARG A 100 6.61 -6.82 20.49
C ARG A 100 5.28 -6.18 20.05
N PHE A 101 5.30 -5.46 18.94
CA PHE A 101 4.17 -4.71 18.39
C PHE A 101 2.95 -5.60 18.08
N GLU A 102 3.16 -6.89 17.87
CA GLU A 102 2.11 -7.90 17.66
C GLU A 102 1.19 -8.02 18.88
N ARG A 103 1.67 -7.58 20.05
CA ARG A 103 0.89 -7.56 21.28
C ARG A 103 -0.01 -6.33 21.41
N SER A 104 0.20 -5.29 20.60
CA SER A 104 -0.61 -4.07 20.64
C SER A 104 -2.09 -4.35 20.32
N LYS A 105 -2.98 -3.52 20.88
CA LYS A 105 -4.44 -3.69 20.69
C LYS A 105 -4.82 -3.49 19.23
N ILE A 106 -4.33 -2.43 18.60
CA ILE A 106 -4.64 -2.12 17.20
C ILE A 106 -4.15 -3.21 16.25
N TYR A 107 -2.93 -3.73 16.43
CA TYR A 107 -2.42 -4.82 15.59
C TYR A 107 -3.30 -6.07 15.68
N LYS A 108 -3.69 -6.48 16.89
CA LYS A 108 -4.59 -7.64 17.09
C LYS A 108 -5.95 -7.45 16.40
N ILE A 109 -6.49 -6.22 16.42
CA ILE A 109 -7.76 -5.89 15.76
C ILE A 109 -7.59 -5.96 14.24
N VAL A 110 -6.53 -5.35 13.70
CA VAL A 110 -6.21 -5.36 12.26
C VAL A 110 -5.97 -6.79 11.76
N TRP A 111 -5.27 -7.62 12.53
CA TRP A 111 -5.06 -9.03 12.21
C TRP A 111 -6.40 -9.78 12.07
N LYS A 112 -7.27 -9.68 13.07
CA LYS A 112 -8.60 -10.30 13.05
C LYS A 112 -9.50 -9.73 11.94
N TYR A 113 -9.32 -8.46 11.58
CA TYR A 113 -9.98 -7.86 10.43
C TYR A 113 -9.54 -8.52 9.12
N GLY A 114 -8.23 -8.70 8.93
CA GLY A 114 -7.66 -9.41 7.78
C GLY A 114 -8.22 -10.82 7.61
N GLU A 115 -8.36 -11.57 8.71
CA GLU A 115 -9.01 -12.91 8.71
C GLU A 115 -10.48 -12.86 8.27
N LYS A 116 -11.22 -11.82 8.66
CA LYS A 116 -12.62 -11.64 8.24
C LYS A 116 -12.73 -11.27 6.77
N VAL A 117 -11.82 -10.44 6.26
CA VAL A 117 -11.77 -10.09 4.84
C VAL A 117 -11.47 -11.32 3.98
N GLU A 118 -10.53 -12.18 4.41
CA GLU A 118 -10.23 -13.43 3.69
C GLU A 118 -11.47 -14.33 3.55
N LYS A 119 -12.31 -14.41 4.59
CA LYS A 119 -13.57 -15.17 4.51
C LYS A 119 -14.52 -14.60 3.47
N ILE A 120 -14.60 -13.27 3.34
CA ILE A 120 -15.40 -12.63 2.28
C ILE A 120 -14.80 -12.90 0.90
N LEU A 121 -13.47 -12.87 0.74
CA LEU A 121 -12.83 -13.20 -0.53
C LEU A 121 -13.18 -14.62 -0.99
N LYS A 122 -13.17 -15.58 -0.06
CA LYS A 122 -13.62 -16.96 -0.33
C LYS A 122 -15.10 -17.03 -0.71
N ASP A 123 -15.97 -16.26 -0.05
CA ASP A 123 -17.39 -16.18 -0.43
C ASP A 123 -17.56 -15.62 -1.87
N LEU A 124 -16.64 -14.78 -2.34
CA LEU A 124 -16.66 -14.18 -3.69
C LEU A 124 -16.08 -15.08 -4.79
N GLU A 125 -15.49 -16.24 -4.44
CA GLU A 125 -15.05 -17.25 -5.42
C GLU A 125 -16.26 -17.94 -6.09
N TYR A 126 -17.40 -17.99 -5.39
CA TYR A 126 -18.62 -18.65 -5.84
C TYR A 126 -19.78 -17.64 -5.96
N ILE A 127 -19.90 -17.06 -7.14
CA ILE A 127 -20.87 -15.99 -7.42
C ILE A 127 -21.87 -16.40 -8.52
N PRO A 128 -23.10 -15.85 -8.51
CA PRO A 128 -24.04 -16.04 -9.60
C PRO A 128 -23.50 -15.55 -10.94
N THR A 129 -23.82 -16.25 -12.03
CA THR A 129 -23.34 -15.95 -13.40
C THR A 129 -23.80 -14.60 -13.93
N ASN A 130 -24.90 -14.06 -13.41
CA ASN A 130 -25.43 -12.73 -13.76
C ASN A 130 -24.80 -11.58 -12.95
N SER A 131 -23.72 -11.85 -12.20
CA SER A 131 -23.02 -10.82 -11.43
C SER A 131 -22.21 -9.87 -12.32
N ASN A 132 -22.07 -8.62 -11.90
CA ASN A 132 -21.22 -7.65 -12.58
C ASN A 132 -19.74 -7.97 -12.29
N ILE A 133 -19.09 -8.63 -13.25
CA ILE A 133 -17.69 -9.08 -13.15
C ILE A 133 -16.72 -7.91 -12.94
N GLN A 134 -16.97 -6.74 -13.53
CA GLN A 134 -16.08 -5.59 -13.37
C GLN A 134 -16.12 -5.05 -11.93
N LEU A 135 -17.32 -4.94 -11.35
CA LEU A 135 -17.48 -4.58 -9.93
C LEU A 135 -16.77 -5.59 -9.03
N LEU A 136 -16.97 -6.88 -9.29
CA LEU A 136 -16.36 -7.96 -8.51
C LEU A 136 -14.84 -7.93 -8.57
N ARG A 137 -14.25 -7.80 -9.76
CA ARG A 137 -12.79 -7.67 -9.91
C ARG A 137 -12.26 -6.49 -9.10
N LYS A 138 -12.87 -5.31 -9.23
CA LYS A 138 -12.43 -4.12 -8.47
C LYS A 138 -12.62 -4.29 -6.96
N ALA A 139 -13.68 -4.96 -6.52
CA ALA A 139 -13.92 -5.21 -5.10
C ALA A 139 -12.95 -6.25 -4.53
N VAL A 140 -12.64 -7.31 -5.28
CA VAL A 140 -11.61 -8.29 -4.93
C VAL A 140 -10.24 -7.61 -4.89
N ASP A 141 -9.91 -6.77 -5.88
CA ASP A 141 -8.69 -5.96 -5.88
C ASP A 141 -8.64 -5.05 -4.64
N ALA A 142 -9.75 -4.44 -4.22
CA ALA A 142 -9.78 -3.65 -2.98
C ALA A 142 -9.45 -4.52 -1.75
N LEU A 143 -10.16 -5.64 -1.62
CA LEU A 143 -10.17 -6.48 -0.43
C LEU A 143 -8.91 -7.35 -0.28
N SER A 144 -8.29 -7.79 -1.37
CA SER A 144 -7.17 -8.73 -1.39
C SER A 144 -5.95 -8.24 -0.60
N HIS A 145 -5.75 -6.92 -0.54
CA HIS A 145 -4.64 -6.31 0.20
C HIS A 145 -4.84 -6.33 1.72
N SER A 146 -6.04 -6.61 2.23
CA SER A 146 -6.35 -6.45 3.66
C SER A 146 -5.62 -7.42 4.58
N ARG A 147 -5.33 -8.63 4.11
CA ARG A 147 -4.70 -9.67 4.94
C ARG A 147 -3.20 -9.42 5.14
N SER A 148 -2.50 -8.95 4.10
CA SER A 148 -1.06 -8.72 4.13
C SER A 148 -0.75 -7.24 4.30
N TYR A 149 -1.21 -6.41 3.37
CA TYR A 149 -0.84 -4.99 3.31
C TYR A 149 -1.29 -4.19 4.53
N VAL A 150 -2.57 -4.25 4.93
CA VAL A 150 -3.07 -3.46 6.08
C VAL A 150 -2.37 -3.89 7.38
N VAL A 151 -2.15 -5.19 7.56
CA VAL A 151 -1.42 -5.74 8.72
C VAL A 151 0.03 -5.23 8.73
N VAL A 152 0.75 -5.37 7.61
CA VAL A 152 2.16 -4.95 7.48
C VAL A 152 2.29 -3.44 7.64
N LYS A 153 1.40 -2.65 7.04
CA LYS A 153 1.42 -1.18 7.17
C LYS A 153 1.09 -0.72 8.59
N THR A 154 0.18 -1.40 9.29
CA THR A 154 -0.07 -1.12 10.72
C THR A 154 1.15 -1.46 11.57
N TRP A 155 1.79 -2.60 11.32
CA TRP A 155 3.02 -2.98 12.04
C TRP A 155 4.14 -1.99 11.78
N ARG A 156 4.37 -1.60 10.52
CA ARG A 156 5.38 -0.61 10.17
C ARG A 156 5.08 0.72 10.84
N ALA A 157 3.84 1.18 10.83
CA ALA A 157 3.46 2.41 11.53
C ALA A 157 3.81 2.38 13.02
N LEU A 158 3.55 1.26 13.71
CA LEU A 158 3.94 1.08 15.11
C LEU A 158 5.46 1.05 15.31
N SER A 159 6.19 0.34 14.45
CA SER A 159 7.65 0.27 14.48
C SER A 159 8.27 1.64 14.25
N SER A 160 7.84 2.37 13.22
CA SER A 160 8.33 3.70 12.90
C SER A 160 7.98 4.70 14.00
N CYS A 161 6.79 4.62 14.62
CA CYS A 161 6.46 5.44 15.80
C CYS A 161 7.44 5.24 16.98
N TRP A 162 8.02 4.04 17.10
CA TRP A 162 9.03 3.76 18.10
C TRP A 162 10.41 4.24 17.63
N GLU A 163 10.79 3.95 16.38
CA GLU A 163 12.05 4.40 15.75
C GLU A 163 12.18 5.93 15.82
N GLU A 164 11.17 6.68 15.37
CA GLU A 164 11.10 8.15 15.40
C GLU A 164 11.25 8.77 16.81
N LYS A 165 10.96 8.00 17.88
CA LYS A 165 11.11 8.45 19.27
C LYS A 165 12.49 8.16 19.86
N HIS A 166 13.21 7.20 19.30
CA HIS A 166 14.45 6.66 19.88
C HIS A 166 15.67 6.90 18.98
N ASP A 167 15.47 7.16 17.69
CA ASP A 167 16.52 7.50 16.75
C ASP A 167 16.52 9.00 16.44
N ARG A 168 17.69 9.63 16.57
CA ARG A 168 17.88 11.07 16.29
C ARG A 168 17.99 11.36 14.81
N PHE A 169 18.23 10.35 13.97
CA PHE A 169 18.43 10.52 12.53
C PHE A 169 17.15 10.35 11.70
N ASP A 170 16.06 9.84 12.29
CA ASP A 170 14.82 9.50 11.57
C ASP A 170 13.75 10.62 11.59
N LEU A 171 14.11 11.81 12.09
CA LEU A 171 13.16 12.90 12.38
C LEU A 171 12.46 13.51 11.15
N GLU A 172 12.96 13.27 9.92
CA GLU A 172 12.43 13.91 8.71
C GLU A 172 11.50 13.02 7.87
N LEU A 173 11.45 11.72 8.14
CA LEU A 173 10.60 10.78 7.42
C LEU A 173 9.41 10.45 8.32
N ALA A 174 8.27 11.11 8.09
CA ALA A 174 7.00 10.80 8.76
C ALA A 174 6.46 9.42 8.30
N ASP A 175 7.27 8.37 8.43
CA ASP A 175 7.04 7.02 7.94
C ASP A 175 5.95 6.33 8.77
N SER A 176 5.88 6.62 10.07
CA SER A 176 4.81 6.15 10.93
C SER A 176 3.44 6.61 10.42
N LYS A 177 3.29 7.93 10.23
CA LYS A 177 2.09 8.56 9.68
C LYS A 177 1.82 8.07 8.26
N THR A 178 2.83 7.96 7.41
CA THR A 178 2.65 7.54 6.02
C THR A 178 2.20 6.09 5.92
N SER A 179 2.79 5.19 6.71
CA SER A 179 2.37 3.79 6.77
C SER A 179 0.95 3.65 7.33
N ALA A 180 0.60 4.38 8.39
CA ALA A 180 -0.76 4.39 8.94
C ALA A 180 -1.79 4.94 7.93
N MET A 181 -1.41 5.93 7.12
CA MET A 181 -2.28 6.56 6.13
C MET A 181 -2.67 5.54 5.07
N PHE A 182 -1.71 4.77 4.58
CA PHE A 182 -1.98 3.71 3.62
C PHE A 182 -2.86 2.60 4.20
N ALA A 183 -2.67 2.23 5.48
CA ALA A 183 -3.56 1.29 6.15
C ALA A 183 -5.00 1.86 6.23
N TYR A 184 -5.14 3.12 6.67
CA TYR A 184 -6.41 3.84 6.71
C TYR A 184 -7.12 3.82 5.36
N MET A 185 -6.42 4.24 4.29
CA MET A 185 -6.99 4.34 2.94
C MET A 185 -7.41 2.99 2.37
N ALA A 186 -6.64 1.93 2.63
CA ALA A 186 -7.00 0.57 2.22
C ALA A 186 -8.29 0.10 2.93
N VAL A 187 -8.39 0.31 4.24
CA VAL A 187 -9.59 -0.06 5.02
C VAL A 187 -10.80 0.77 4.58
N GLU A 188 -10.65 2.05 4.30
CA GLU A 188 -11.73 2.91 3.81
C GLU A 188 -12.27 2.43 2.46
N ARG A 189 -11.37 2.05 1.54
CA ARG A 189 -11.76 1.48 0.24
C ARG A 189 -12.48 0.14 0.37
N ASN A 190 -12.08 -0.69 1.33
CA ASN A 190 -12.83 -1.91 1.64
C ASN A 190 -14.25 -1.61 2.06
N ALA A 191 -14.47 -0.60 2.92
CA ALA A 191 -15.82 -0.21 3.33
C ALA A 191 -16.66 0.20 2.12
N LYS A 192 -16.10 1.01 1.21
CA LYS A 192 -16.76 1.43 -0.05
C LYS A 192 -17.09 0.22 -0.94
N ALA A 193 -16.13 -0.67 -1.16
CA ALA A 193 -16.31 -1.88 -1.96
C ALA A 193 -17.40 -2.80 -1.39
N LEU A 194 -17.36 -3.07 -0.08
CA LEU A 194 -18.34 -3.92 0.61
C LEU A 194 -19.75 -3.31 0.55
N LYS A 195 -19.90 -1.99 0.75
CA LYS A 195 -21.18 -1.30 0.58
C LYS A 195 -21.70 -1.39 -0.85
N ARG A 196 -20.82 -1.34 -1.85
CA ARG A 196 -21.21 -1.48 -3.25
C ARG A 196 -21.66 -2.91 -3.57
N LEU A 197 -20.93 -3.92 -3.12
CA LEU A 197 -21.31 -5.32 -3.23
C LEU A 197 -22.66 -5.61 -2.55
N ALA A 198 -22.91 -5.02 -1.37
CA ALA A 198 -24.17 -5.15 -0.64
C ALA A 198 -25.40 -4.61 -1.39
N LYS A 199 -25.21 -3.68 -2.33
CA LYS A 199 -26.25 -3.14 -3.20
C LYS A 199 -26.44 -3.95 -4.49
N HIS A 200 -25.52 -4.87 -4.81
CA HIS A 200 -25.58 -5.64 -6.04
C HIS A 200 -26.60 -6.79 -5.92
N LYS A 201 -27.68 -6.72 -6.70
CA LYS A 201 -28.83 -7.65 -6.61
C LYS A 201 -28.44 -9.14 -6.63
N PRO A 202 -27.54 -9.61 -7.51
CA PRO A 202 -27.09 -11.00 -7.51
C PRO A 202 -26.48 -11.48 -6.19
N LEU A 203 -25.94 -10.58 -5.36
CA LEU A 203 -25.22 -10.91 -4.12
C LEU A 203 -26.05 -10.63 -2.85
N LEU A 204 -27.37 -10.49 -2.96
CA LEU A 204 -28.22 -10.15 -1.82
C LEU A 204 -28.14 -11.16 -0.67
N LEU A 205 -27.86 -12.44 -0.94
CA LEU A 205 -27.65 -13.45 0.10
C LEU A 205 -26.43 -13.15 0.98
N LEU A 206 -25.40 -12.49 0.43
CA LEU A 206 -24.19 -12.09 1.15
C LEU A 206 -24.28 -10.69 1.76
N ARG A 207 -25.35 -9.94 1.46
CA ARG A 207 -25.55 -8.55 1.91
C ARG A 207 -25.35 -8.37 3.42
N PRO A 208 -25.91 -9.19 4.33
CA PRO A 208 -25.70 -8.99 5.77
C PRO A 208 -24.22 -9.10 6.17
N ARG A 209 -23.48 -10.01 5.54
CA ARG A 209 -22.04 -10.20 5.79
C ARG A 209 -21.24 -8.99 5.29
N PHE A 210 -21.55 -8.51 4.07
CA PHE A 210 -20.90 -7.33 3.51
C PHE A 210 -21.15 -6.07 4.35
N LEU A 211 -22.40 -5.81 4.74
CA LEU A 211 -22.74 -4.65 5.57
C LEU A 211 -22.08 -4.74 6.96
N LYS A 212 -22.04 -5.93 7.57
CA LYS A 212 -21.35 -6.14 8.85
C LYS A 212 -19.85 -5.85 8.72
N LEU A 213 -19.20 -6.36 7.69
CA LEU A 213 -17.77 -6.11 7.52
C LEU A 213 -17.49 -4.65 7.14
N ALA A 214 -18.35 -4.01 6.35
CA ALA A 214 -18.23 -2.59 6.04
C ALA A 214 -18.27 -1.74 7.32
N SER A 215 -19.19 -2.03 8.24
CA SER A 215 -19.25 -1.34 9.54
C SER A 215 -17.99 -1.58 10.39
N VAL A 216 -17.42 -2.78 10.34
CA VAL A 216 -16.13 -3.06 10.99
C VAL A 216 -15.00 -2.26 10.34
N SER A 217 -14.97 -2.15 9.01
CA SER A 217 -14.00 -1.33 8.29
C SER A 217 -14.09 0.14 8.71
N GLU A 218 -15.30 0.71 8.83
CA GLU A 218 -15.49 2.10 9.27
C GLU A 218 -14.98 2.34 10.69
N LYS A 219 -15.32 1.45 11.63
CA LYS A 219 -14.80 1.53 13.01
C LYS A 219 -13.29 1.37 13.06
N LEU A 220 -12.72 0.55 12.18
CA LEU A 220 -11.29 0.38 12.08
C LEU A 220 -10.60 1.63 11.49
N THR A 221 -11.22 2.32 10.53
CA THR A 221 -10.70 3.60 10.05
C THR A 221 -10.71 4.68 11.14
N GLU A 222 -11.74 4.71 11.99
CA GLU A 222 -11.78 5.58 13.17
C GLU A 222 -10.65 5.22 14.14
N LEU A 223 -10.47 3.93 14.46
CA LEU A 223 -9.40 3.49 15.36
C LEU A 223 -7.99 3.84 14.84
N ILE A 224 -7.73 3.64 13.54
CA ILE A 224 -6.45 4.01 12.92
C ILE A 224 -6.25 5.53 12.98
N ARG A 225 -7.34 6.31 12.78
CA ARG A 225 -7.30 7.76 12.91
C ARG A 225 -6.95 8.21 14.32
N ASP A 226 -7.62 7.67 15.32
CA ASP A 226 -7.40 8.04 16.71
C ASP A 226 -5.99 7.67 17.19
N GLU A 227 -5.45 6.54 16.72
CA GLU A 227 -4.12 6.06 17.10
C GLU A 227 -2.98 6.89 16.46
N PHE A 228 -3.07 7.19 15.16
CA PHE A 228 -1.94 7.74 14.39
C PHE A 228 -2.13 9.18 13.93
N PHE A 229 -3.37 9.69 13.91
CA PHE A 229 -3.75 11.00 13.37
C PHE A 229 -4.63 11.82 14.33
N PRO A 230 -4.37 11.85 15.65
CA PRO A 230 -5.29 12.48 16.61
C PRO A 230 -5.48 13.99 16.39
N PHE A 231 -4.54 14.65 15.70
CA PHE A 231 -4.56 16.09 15.44
C PHE A 231 -4.49 16.44 13.94
N ASP A 232 -4.35 15.44 13.07
CA ASP A 232 -4.15 15.66 11.64
C ASP A 232 -5.50 15.66 10.91
N ASN A 233 -5.68 16.63 10.01
CA ASN A 233 -6.79 16.60 9.07
C ASN A 233 -6.36 15.82 7.82
N LEU A 234 -6.92 14.63 7.63
CA LEU A 234 -6.62 13.75 6.50
C LEU A 234 -7.35 14.20 5.23
N ILE A 235 -6.96 15.35 4.67
CA ILE A 235 -7.34 15.77 3.32
C ILE A 235 -6.32 15.17 2.36
N LEU A 236 -6.74 14.19 1.57
CA LEU A 236 -5.87 13.43 0.68
C LEU A 236 -6.08 13.86 -0.77
N ASP A 237 -5.00 14.22 -1.44
CA ASP A 237 -4.98 14.42 -2.89
C ASP A 237 -4.52 13.12 -3.57
N GLU A 238 -5.42 12.49 -4.31
CA GLU A 238 -5.16 11.25 -5.03
C GLU A 238 -5.18 11.47 -6.55
N PHE A 239 -4.13 11.03 -7.24
CA PHE A 239 -4.03 11.09 -8.70
C PHE A 239 -4.19 9.70 -9.34
N GLY A 240 -4.89 9.60 -10.48
CA GLY A 240 -5.05 8.35 -11.24
C GLY A 240 -6.04 7.34 -10.66
N VAL A 241 -7.01 7.81 -9.87
CA VAL A 241 -8.00 6.97 -9.16
C VAL A 241 -9.42 7.11 -9.67
N ASP A 242 -9.67 7.97 -10.66
CA ASP A 242 -11.03 8.27 -11.12
C ASP A 242 -11.74 7.04 -11.70
N SER A 243 -11.03 6.25 -12.50
CA SER A 243 -11.55 5.00 -13.07
C SER A 243 -11.91 3.99 -11.96
N TYR A 244 -11.10 3.91 -10.91
CA TYR A 244 -11.32 3.06 -9.75
C TYR A 244 -12.52 3.55 -8.92
N ASN A 245 -12.60 4.84 -8.62
CA ASN A 245 -13.67 5.44 -7.84
C ASN A 245 -15.04 5.33 -8.53
N LYS A 246 -15.09 5.44 -9.87
CA LYS A 246 -16.32 5.23 -10.65
C LYS A 246 -16.94 3.85 -10.42
N ALA A 247 -16.15 2.81 -10.16
CA ALA A 247 -16.67 1.46 -9.90
C ALA A 247 -17.47 1.35 -8.59
N PHE A 248 -17.25 2.28 -7.64
CA PHE A 248 -17.86 2.27 -6.31
C PHE A 248 -18.86 3.41 -6.07
N ARG A 249 -19.05 4.31 -7.04
CA ARG A 249 -20.19 5.23 -7.12
C ARG A 249 -21.46 4.46 -7.52
#